data_AF-A0A8X6VXR9-F1
#
_entry.id   AF-A0A8X6VXR9-F1
#
_cell.length_a   1.000
_cell.length_b   1.000
_cell.length_c   1.000
_cell.angle_alpha   90.00
_cell.angle_beta   90.00
_cell.angle_gamma   90.00
#
_symmetry.space_group_name_H-M   'P 1'
#
loop_
_entity.id
_entity.type
_entity.pdbx_description
1 polymer ?
#
loop_
_entity_poly.entity_id
_entity_poly.type
_entity_poly.pdbx_seq_one_letter_code
_entity_poly.pdbx_strand_id
1 'polypeptide(L)'
;MLRITETVRSQMKIINEKFPKIRSRTTGEFIKLYTDNLEQFHELLTFAEKTKFQFYEIKPKNERPIKVVLKGLPCNFKVEEIQADLEELGFTPEKVNQLIGRRSKQPIPVFLVTLPRSIENLKSST
;
A
#
# COMPACT_ATOMS: atom_id res chain seq x y z
N MET A 1 -2.27 -4.35 -11.82
CA MET A 1 -2.36 -3.35 -12.91
C MET A 1 -1.45 -3.79 -14.04
N LEU A 2 -1.98 -3.97 -15.24
CA LEU A 2 -1.18 -4.31 -16.41
C LEU A 2 -0.70 -3.04 -17.10
N ARG A 3 0.54 -3.02 -17.59
CA ARG A 3 1.02 -1.93 -18.45
C ARG A 3 0.44 -2.08 -19.86
N ILE A 4 0.00 -0.98 -20.45
CA ILE A 4 -0.43 -0.95 -21.84
C ILE A 4 0.82 -1.01 -22.71
N THR A 5 0.99 -2.14 -23.38
CA THR A 5 2.04 -2.41 -24.37
C THR A 5 1.38 -3.00 -25.62
N GLU A 6 2.16 -3.23 -26.68
CA GLU A 6 1.67 -3.84 -27.93
C GLU A 6 1.02 -5.22 -27.69
N THR A 7 1.46 -5.94 -26.65
CA THR A 7 0.99 -7.29 -26.32
C THR A 7 -0.22 -7.31 -25.36
N VAL A 8 -0.67 -6.15 -24.87
CA VAL A 8 -1.72 -6.08 -23.82
C VAL A 8 -3.05 -6.70 -24.26
N ARG A 9 -3.39 -6.63 -25.55
CA ARG A 9 -4.61 -7.25 -26.10
C ARG A 9 -4.58 -8.77 -25.94
N SER A 10 -3.45 -9.39 -26.27
CA SER A 10 -3.24 -10.83 -26.12
C SER A 10 -3.24 -11.24 -24.65
N GLN A 11 -2.60 -10.44 -23.78
CA GLN A 11 -2.60 -10.67 -22.33
C GLN A 11 -4.03 -10.60 -21.77
N MET A 12 -4.82 -9.59 -22.15
CA MET A 12 -6.21 -9.46 -21.73
C MET A 12 -7.09 -10.60 -22.22
N LYS A 13 -6.85 -11.11 -23.44
CA LYS A 13 -7.58 -12.29 -23.95
C LYS A 13 -7.31 -13.52 -23.07
N ILE A 14 -6.04 -13.81 -22.78
CA ILE A 14 -5.63 -14.92 -21.92
C ILE A 14 -6.20 -14.78 -20.50
N ILE A 15 -6.22 -13.55 -19.96
CA ILE A 15 -6.79 -13.28 -18.63
C ILE A 15 -8.30 -13.50 -18.63
N ASN A 16 -9.02 -13.03 -19.64
CA ASN A 16 -10.48 -13.21 -19.73
C ASN A 16 -10.88 -14.68 -19.93
N GLU A 17 -10.06 -15.48 -20.63
CA GLU A 17 -10.26 -16.92 -20.78
C GLU A 17 -10.17 -17.65 -19.44
N LYS A 18 -9.18 -17.28 -18.61
CA LYS A 18 -8.98 -17.89 -17.30
C LYS A 18 -9.89 -17.32 -16.20
N PHE A 19 -10.22 -16.03 -16.30
CA PHE A 19 -10.94 -15.27 -15.29
C PHE A 19 -12.09 -14.46 -15.93
N PRO A 20 -13.22 -15.12 -16.28
CA PRO A 20 -14.27 -14.51 -17.11
C PRO A 20 -15.05 -13.37 -16.44
N LYS A 21 -14.92 -13.17 -15.12
CA LYS A 21 -15.67 -12.17 -14.35
C LYS A 21 -14.80 -11.02 -13.80
N ILE A 22 -13.56 -10.86 -14.26
CA ILE A 22 -12.72 -9.75 -13.80
C ILE A 22 -13.21 -8.43 -14.38
N ARG A 23 -13.48 -7.48 -13.48
CA ARG A 23 -13.78 -6.10 -13.88
C ARG A 23 -12.47 -5.41 -14.25
N SER A 24 -12.44 -4.73 -15.40
CA SER A 24 -11.24 -4.01 -15.85
C SER A 24 -11.55 -2.54 -16.17
N ARG A 25 -10.58 -1.66 -15.92
CA ARG A 25 -10.67 -0.23 -16.25
C ARG A 25 -9.33 0.31 -16.72
N THR A 26 -9.31 0.94 -17.88
CA THR A 26 -8.14 1.66 -18.37
C THR A 26 -7.92 2.96 -17.58
N THR A 27 -6.68 3.25 -17.20
CA THR A 27 -6.28 4.46 -16.47
C THR A 27 -4.87 4.85 -16.90
N GLY A 28 -4.76 5.86 -17.78
CA GLY A 28 -3.49 6.29 -18.35
C GLY A 28 -2.82 5.16 -19.13
N GLU A 29 -1.55 4.89 -18.82
CA GLU A 29 -0.74 3.83 -19.42
C GLU A 29 -1.03 2.41 -18.85
N PHE A 30 -2.09 2.26 -18.05
CA PHE A 30 -2.35 1.02 -17.33
C PHE A 30 -3.79 0.54 -17.46
N ILE A 31 -3.97 -0.78 -17.32
CA ILE A 31 -5.26 -1.42 -17.12
C ILE A 31 -5.33 -1.90 -15.67
N LYS A 32 -6.30 -1.36 -14.92
CA LYS A 32 -6.63 -1.82 -13.57
C LYS A 32 -7.56 -3.02 -13.70
N LEU A 33 -7.18 -4.11 -13.03
CA LEU A 33 -8.01 -5.30 -12.88
C LEU A 33 -8.53 -5.32 -11.44
N TYR A 34 -9.82 -5.59 -11.29
CA TYR A 34 -10.51 -5.66 -10.02
C TYR A 34 -11.05 -7.08 -9.85
N THR A 35 -10.65 -7.71 -8.75
CA THR A 35 -11.17 -8.99 -8.30
C THR A 35 -12.17 -8.74 -7.17
N ASP A 36 -13.15 -9.63 -7.05
CA ASP A 36 -14.19 -9.50 -6.01
C ASP A 36 -13.74 -10.10 -4.67
N ASN A 37 -12.79 -11.02 -4.69
CA ASN A 37 -12.25 -11.68 -3.49
C ASN A 37 -10.71 -11.70 -3.48
N LEU A 38 -10.15 -11.99 -2.30
CA LEU A 38 -8.70 -12.05 -2.07
C LEU A 38 -8.06 -13.28 -2.73
N GLU A 39 -8.78 -14.39 -2.78
CA GLU A 39 -8.31 -15.62 -3.41
C GLU A 39 -8.07 -15.44 -4.92
N GLN A 40 -9.04 -14.90 -5.67
CA GLN A 40 -8.85 -14.58 -7.09
C GLN A 40 -7.76 -13.53 -7.30
N PHE A 41 -7.55 -12.62 -6.35
CA PHE A 41 -6.45 -11.66 -6.42
C PHE A 41 -5.09 -12.38 -6.42
N HIS A 42 -4.87 -13.30 -5.48
CA HIS A 42 -3.63 -14.08 -5.42
C HIS A 42 -3.48 -15.00 -6.63
N GLU A 43 -4.55 -15.68 -7.06
CA GLU A 43 -4.50 -16.51 -8.27
C GLU A 43 -4.14 -15.71 -9.53
N LEU A 44 -4.70 -14.50 -9.66
CA LEU A 44 -4.38 -13.60 -10.77
C LEU A 44 -2.93 -13.13 -10.73
N LEU A 45 -2.39 -12.83 -9.54
CA LEU A 45 -0.98 -12.47 -9.37
C LEU A 45 -0.07 -13.64 -9.75
N THR A 46 -0.27 -14.82 -9.16
CA THR A 46 0.51 -16.02 -9.49
C THR A 46 0.40 -16.36 -10.97
N PHE A 47 -0.77 -16.17 -11.57
CA PHE A 47 -0.93 -16.38 -13.01
C PHE A 47 -0.11 -15.38 -13.83
N ALA A 48 -0.20 -14.09 -13.50
CA ALA A 48 0.53 -13.03 -14.20
C ALA A 48 2.06 -13.17 -14.05
N GLU A 49 2.54 -13.66 -12.90
CA GLU A 49 3.95 -14.01 -12.68
C GLU A 49 4.40 -15.17 -13.55
N LYS A 50 3.62 -16.27 -13.57
CA LYS A 50 3.90 -17.46 -14.39
C LYS A 50 3.94 -17.12 -15.89
N THR A 51 3.06 -16.23 -16.35
CA THR A 51 3.03 -15.79 -17.75
C THR A 51 4.01 -14.65 -18.05
N LYS A 52 4.79 -14.19 -17.06
CA LYS A 52 5.80 -13.12 -17.17
C LYS A 52 5.22 -11.80 -17.70
N PHE A 53 4.00 -11.45 -17.29
CA PHE A 53 3.40 -10.18 -17.66
C PHE A 53 4.10 -9.02 -16.96
N GLN A 54 4.17 -7.87 -17.61
CA GLN A 54 4.61 -6.63 -16.95
C GLN A 54 3.42 -6.02 -16.20
N PHE A 55 3.42 -6.17 -14.89
CA PHE A 55 2.34 -5.69 -14.04
C PHE A 55 2.85 -5.04 -12.76
N TYR A 56 2.00 -4.20 -12.18
CA TYR A 56 2.16 -3.65 -10.84
C TYR A 56 1.08 -4.22 -9.92
N GLU A 57 1.48 -4.77 -8.79
CA GLU A 57 0.56 -5.20 -7.75
C GLU A 57 0.07 -3.99 -6.94
N ILE A 58 -1.24 -3.89 -6.75
CA ILE A 58 -1.82 -2.99 -5.76
C ILE A 58 -2.24 -3.86 -4.58
N LYS A 59 -1.48 -3.80 -3.49
CA LYS A 59 -1.84 -4.52 -2.25
C LYS A 59 -3.26 -4.15 -1.81
N PRO A 60 -4.10 -5.13 -1.46
CA PRO A 60 -5.46 -4.88 -0.99
C PRO A 60 -5.44 -4.13 0.36
N LYS A 61 -6.53 -3.44 0.68
CA LYS A 61 -6.56 -2.47 1.81
C LYS A 61 -6.25 -3.12 3.16
N ASN A 62 -6.64 -4.38 3.34
CA ASN A 62 -6.41 -5.21 4.51
C ASN A 62 -4.94 -5.60 4.71
N GLU A 63 -4.09 -5.51 3.70
CA GLU A 63 -2.66 -5.85 3.82
C GLU A 63 -1.77 -4.60 3.93
N ARG A 64 -2.33 -3.42 3.71
CA ARG A 64 -1.57 -2.17 3.80
C ARG A 64 -1.27 -1.84 5.27
N PRO A 65 -0.05 -1.35 5.55
CA PRO A 65 0.28 -0.84 6.88
C PRO A 65 -0.60 0.37 7.22
N ILE A 66 -0.85 0.55 8.51
CA ILE A 66 -1.62 1.66 9.07
C ILE A 66 -0.69 2.87 9.13
N LYS A 67 -1.16 4.01 8.61
CA LYS A 67 -0.43 5.28 8.66
C LYS A 67 -1.09 6.20 9.66
N VAL A 68 -0.38 6.52 10.74
CA VAL A 68 -0.84 7.43 11.80
C VAL A 68 -0.06 8.73 11.69
N VAL A 69 -0.76 9.86 11.81
CA VAL A 69 -0.16 11.19 11.78
C VAL A 69 -0.21 11.75 13.19
N LEU A 70 0.96 11.90 13.82
CA LEU A 70 1.12 12.57 15.10
C LEU A 70 1.36 14.06 14.86
N LYS A 71 0.56 14.91 15.52
CA LYS A 71 0.67 16.37 15.47
C LYS A 71 0.79 16.91 16.89
N GLY A 72 1.36 18.12 17.02
CA GLY A 72 1.48 18.81 18.31
C GLY A 72 2.78 18.52 19.06
N LEU A 73 3.66 17.68 18.51
CA LEU A 73 5.02 17.50 19.00
C LEU A 73 5.96 18.57 18.42
N PRO A 74 6.95 19.05 19.20
CA PRO A 74 7.97 19.98 18.72
C PRO A 74 8.76 19.45 17.51
N CYS A 75 9.27 20.34 16.65
CA CYS A 75 10.04 19.94 15.48
C CYS A 75 11.41 19.33 15.80
N ASN A 76 11.95 19.56 17.01
CA ASN A 76 13.24 19.04 17.46
C ASN A 76 13.13 17.70 18.20
N PHE A 77 11.92 17.15 18.30
CA PHE A 77 11.69 15.86 18.94
C PHE A 77 12.36 14.75 18.14
N LYS A 78 13.04 13.83 18.83
CA LYS A 78 13.77 12.75 18.17
C LYS A 78 12.81 11.66 17.73
N VAL A 79 13.04 11.15 16.52
CA VAL A 79 12.23 10.08 15.93
C VAL A 79 12.38 8.79 16.74
N GLU A 80 13.57 8.58 17.30
CA GLU A 80 13.93 7.44 18.14
C GLU A 80 13.17 7.45 19.48
N GLU A 81 12.96 8.62 20.07
CA GLU A 81 12.19 8.77 21.32
C GLU A 81 10.71 8.45 21.06
N ILE A 82 10.13 8.94 19.96
CA ILE A 82 8.75 8.58 19.55
C ILE A 82 8.62 7.07 19.32
N GLN A 83 9.63 6.45 18.70
CA GLN A 83 9.62 5.02 18.46
C GLN A 83 9.64 4.23 19.77
N ALA A 84 10.53 4.58 20.71
CA ALA A 84 10.63 3.94 22.01
C ALA A 84 9.32 4.09 22.82
N ASP A 85 8.73 5.28 22.84
CA ASP A 85 7.46 5.53 23.54
C ASP A 85 6.32 4.68 22.96
N LEU A 86 6.27 4.55 21.62
CA LEU A 86 5.28 3.70 20.95
C LEU A 86 5.49 2.21 21.29
N GLU A 87 6.74 1.75 21.36
CA GLU A 87 7.09 0.39 21.77
C GLU A 87 6.71 0.12 23.23
N GLU A 88 6.93 1.07 24.14
CA GLU A 88 6.50 0.98 25.54
C GLU A 88 4.97 0.91 25.69
N LEU A 89 4.24 1.61 24.83
CA LEU A 89 2.77 1.54 24.75
C LEU A 89 2.25 0.24 24.09
N GLY A 90 3.14 -0.66 23.67
CA GLY A 90 2.80 -1.95 23.07
C GLY A 90 2.54 -1.91 21.56
N PHE A 91 2.90 -0.82 20.88
CA PHE A 91 2.88 -0.76 19.42
C PHE A 91 4.22 -1.18 18.83
N THR A 92 4.22 -1.68 17.60
CA THR A 92 5.45 -2.10 16.91
C THR A 92 5.62 -1.30 15.61
N PRO A 93 6.12 -0.04 15.68
CA PRO A 93 6.25 0.79 14.49
C PRO A 93 7.31 0.25 13.52
N GLU A 94 6.92 0.10 12.25
CA GLU A 94 7.85 -0.24 11.17
C GLU A 94 8.71 0.97 10.80
N LYS A 95 8.12 2.17 10.86
CA LYS A 95 8.80 3.40 10.47
C LYS A 95 8.18 4.62 11.13
N VAL A 96 9.00 5.48 11.71
CA VAL A 96 8.62 6.83 12.13
C VAL A 96 9.41 7.84 11.28
N ASN A 97 8.76 8.88 10.76
CA ASN A 97 9.44 9.95 10.03
C ASN A 97 8.85 11.30 10.40
N GLN A 98 9.70 12.30 10.59
CA GLN A 98 9.25 13.68 10.58
C GLN A 98 8.96 14.14 9.16
N LEU A 99 7.81 14.78 8.96
CA LEU A 99 7.45 15.34 7.66
C LEU A 99 8.22 16.63 7.38
N ILE A 100 8.42 16.89 6.10
CA ILE A 100 9.07 18.10 5.60
C ILE A 100 8.03 18.97 4.89
N GLY A 101 8.02 20.26 5.21
CA GLY A 101 7.17 21.24 4.55
C GLY A 101 7.46 21.31 3.06
N ARG A 102 6.44 21.14 2.21
CA ARG A 102 6.61 21.08 0.74
C ARG A 102 7.31 22.33 0.18
N ARG A 103 6.95 23.51 0.69
CA ARG A 103 7.49 24.81 0.27
C ARG A 103 8.79 25.16 0.98
N SER A 104 8.83 25.09 2.31
CA SER A 104 9.98 25.49 3.11
C SER A 104 11.15 24.50 3.03
N LYS A 105 10.90 23.24 2.65
CA LYS A 105 11.88 22.14 2.70
C LYS A 105 12.48 21.93 4.09
N GLN A 106 11.79 22.39 5.14
CA GLN A 106 12.20 22.24 6.53
C GLN A 106 11.29 21.26 7.29
N PRO A 107 11.79 20.62 8.36
CA PRO A 107 10.98 19.76 9.21
C PRO A 107 9.79 20.51 9.82
N ILE A 108 8.63 19.86 9.84
CA ILE A 108 7.40 20.39 10.45
C ILE A 108 7.02 19.57 11.69
N PRO A 109 6.17 20.10 12.60
CA PRO A 109 5.77 19.42 13.84
C PRO A 109 4.70 18.35 13.54
N VAL A 110 4.99 17.49 12.58
CA VAL A 110 4.13 16.41 12.10
C VAL A 110 4.99 15.19 11.84
N PHE A 111 4.66 14.10 12.51
CA PHE A 111 5.36 12.82 12.39
C PHE A 111 4.41 11.79 11.77
N LEU A 112 4.92 11.04 10.80
CA LEU A 112 4.22 9.96 10.15
C LEU A 112 4.76 8.64 10.69
N VAL A 113 3.90 7.92 11.41
CA VAL A 113 4.16 6.58 11.93
C VAL A 113 3.51 5.57 10.99
N THR A 114 4.28 4.58 10.58
CA THR A 114 3.84 3.43 9.80
C THR A 114 3.83 2.23 10.74
N LEU A 115 2.64 1.69 11.00
CA LEU A 115 2.43 0.52 11.83
C LEU A 115 2.07 -0.68 10.92
N PRO A 116 2.63 -1.87 11.16
CA PRO A 116 2.14 -3.09 10.53
C PRO A 116 0.69 -3.32 10.98
N ARG A 117 -0.09 -3.96 10.12
CA ARG A 117 -1.49 -4.24 10.44
C ARG A 117 -1.57 -5.50 11.33
N SER A 118 -1.37 -5.31 12.64
CA SER A 118 -1.57 -6.34 13.66
C SER A 118 -2.85 -6.08 14.46
N ILE A 119 -3.39 -7.12 15.14
CA ILE A 119 -4.57 -7.00 16.00
C ILE A 119 -4.32 -5.98 17.12
N GLU A 120 -3.09 -5.92 17.64
CA GLU A 120 -2.66 -4.97 18.67
C GLU A 120 -2.74 -3.53 18.18
N ASN A 121 -2.28 -3.27 16.94
CA ASN A 121 -2.26 -1.95 16.34
C ASN A 121 -3.64 -1.46 15.83
N LEU A 122 -4.68 -2.30 15.85
CA LEU A 122 -6.04 -1.98 15.39
C LEU A 122 -6.99 -1.52 16.52
N LYS A 123 -6.61 -1.68 17.79
CA LYS A 123 -7.50 -1.44 18.94
C LYS A 123 -7.73 0.05 19.28
N SER A 124 -6.98 0.97 18.69
CA SER A 124 -6.97 2.40 19.07
C SER A 124 -7.81 3.31 18.18
N SER A 125 -8.65 2.75 17.30
CA SER A 125 -9.64 3.52 16.50
C SER A 125 -11.05 3.35 17.07
N THR A 126 -11.31 3.87 18.26
CA THR A 126 -12.65 4.10 18.82
C THR A 126 -12.59 5.36 19.65
#